data_AF-A0A966PE42-F1
#
_entry.id   AF-A0A966PE42-F1
#
_cell.length_a   1.000
_cell.length_b   1.000
_cell.length_c   1.000
_cell.angle_alpha   90.00
_cell.angle_beta   90.00
_cell.angle_gamma   90.00
#
_symmetry.space_group_name_H-M   'P 1'
#
loop_
_entity.id
_entity.type
_entity.pdbx_description
1 polymer ?
#
loop_
_entity_poly.entity_id
_entity_poly.type
_entity_poly.pdbx_seq_one_letter_code
_entity_poly.pdbx_strand_id
1 'polypeptide(L)'
;METEKEEERARENTAAAPHVESGAGGPVGPVAEERIPGFSVHLDNFEGPFDLLLALIARHKMDVTEVALSVVTDEYIAHIKAMEGGWKLDEATEFLVVAATLLDLKAARLLPSGEIDDEEDLALLEARDLLFARLLQYKAYKEIAATFQGWIEAEQYRHPRLVALDPQLAALLPEVLIGVGVERFSMIAARALTP
;
A
#
# COMPACT_ATOMS: atom_id res chain seq x y z
N MET A 1 65.89 -41.19 -43.81
CA MET A 1 64.78 -40.50 -44.48
C MET A 1 63.84 -40.06 -43.36
N GLU A 2 64.19 -39.11 -42.50
CA GLU A 2 64.70 -37.74 -42.75
C GLU A 2 63.86 -36.99 -43.78
N THR A 3 63.54 -35.74 -43.44
CA THR A 3 62.68 -34.74 -44.13
C THR A 3 61.18 -35.03 -43.90
N GLU A 4 60.36 -34.23 -43.23
CA GLU A 4 60.34 -32.78 -43.06
C GLU A 4 59.62 -32.41 -41.75
N LYS A 5 60.14 -31.35 -41.15
CA LYS A 5 59.72 -30.68 -39.93
C LYS A 5 59.32 -29.27 -40.35
N GLU A 6 58.33 -28.71 -39.67
CA GLU A 6 58.05 -27.28 -39.54
C GLU A 6 57.31 -26.55 -40.66
N GLU A 7 56.44 -25.63 -40.19
CA GLU A 7 55.62 -24.64 -40.91
C GLU A 7 54.31 -25.22 -41.47
N GLU A 8 53.17 -25.04 -40.80
CA GLU A 8 52.50 -23.74 -40.82
C GLU A 8 51.58 -23.56 -39.60
N ARG A 9 51.90 -22.54 -38.81
CA ARG A 9 50.99 -21.93 -37.84
C ARG A 9 49.92 -21.17 -38.64
N ALA A 10 48.64 -21.37 -38.33
CA ALA A 10 47.78 -20.35 -37.71
C ALA A 10 46.28 -20.62 -37.93
N ARG A 11 45.51 -20.33 -36.87
CA ARG A 11 44.05 -20.15 -36.80
C ARG A 11 43.29 -21.48 -36.82
N GLU A 12 42.48 -21.85 -35.83
CA GLU A 12 41.46 -21.05 -35.16
C GLU A 12 41.15 -21.65 -33.77
N ASN A 13 41.07 -20.78 -32.77
CA ASN A 13 40.83 -21.07 -31.37
C ASN A 13 39.39 -20.66 -31.05
N THR A 14 38.51 -21.60 -30.68
CA THR A 14 37.16 -21.29 -30.17
C THR A 14 36.71 -22.28 -29.09
N ALA A 15 36.52 -21.71 -27.89
CA ALA A 15 35.54 -22.02 -26.85
C ALA A 15 35.63 -23.33 -26.04
N ALA A 16 36.37 -23.26 -24.92
CA ALA A 16 36.02 -23.97 -23.69
C ALA A 16 35.69 -22.93 -22.59
N ALA A 17 34.51 -23.06 -21.98
CA ALA A 17 33.90 -22.12 -21.05
C ALA A 17 34.60 -22.09 -19.66
N PRO A 18 34.46 -21.00 -18.87
CA PRO A 18 35.36 -20.69 -17.77
C PRO A 18 35.01 -21.38 -16.45
N HIS A 19 36.07 -21.73 -15.74
CA HIS A 19 36.11 -22.11 -14.33
C HIS A 19 35.79 -20.88 -13.46
N VAL A 20 34.79 -20.98 -12.56
CA VAL A 20 34.53 -19.94 -11.55
C VAL A 20 35.17 -20.41 -10.25
N GLU A 21 36.25 -19.71 -9.86
CA GLU A 21 36.94 -19.90 -8.59
C GLU A 21 36.04 -19.46 -7.42
N SER A 22 35.90 -20.36 -6.44
CA SER A 22 35.29 -20.11 -5.15
C SER A 22 36.29 -19.35 -4.26
N GLY A 23 36.09 -18.04 -4.12
CA GLY A 23 36.85 -17.16 -3.23
C GLY A 23 36.30 -17.17 -1.82
N ALA A 24 37.10 -17.70 -0.89
CA ALA A 24 36.86 -17.75 0.55
C ALA A 24 36.77 -16.35 1.20
N GLY A 25 35.93 -16.25 2.23
CA GLY A 25 35.62 -15.02 2.95
C GLY A 25 36.71 -14.46 3.86
N GLY A 26 36.62 -13.15 4.08
CA GLY A 26 37.23 -12.41 5.18
C GLY A 26 36.18 -11.51 5.85
N PRO A 27 36.29 -11.22 7.16
CA PRO A 27 35.21 -10.63 7.94
C PRO A 27 35.10 -9.13 7.69
N VAL A 28 33.93 -8.67 7.24
CA VAL A 28 33.60 -7.24 7.20
C VAL A 28 33.12 -6.88 8.61
N GLY A 29 33.96 -6.15 9.36
CA GLY A 29 33.63 -5.63 10.69
C GLY A 29 32.44 -4.66 10.65
N PRO A 30 31.74 -4.44 11.78
CA PRO A 30 30.57 -3.58 11.81
C PRO A 30 31.01 -2.14 11.57
N VAL A 31 30.46 -1.53 10.51
CA VAL A 31 30.58 -0.09 10.28
C VAL A 31 29.73 0.58 11.35
N ALA A 32 30.39 1.19 12.33
CA ALA A 32 29.74 1.99 13.35
C ALA A 32 29.28 3.31 12.70
N GLU A 33 28.01 3.39 12.34
CA GLU A 33 27.38 4.67 12.02
C GLU A 33 27.11 5.45 13.32
N GLU A 34 27.75 6.60 13.43
CA GLU A 34 27.51 7.59 14.48
C GLU A 34 26.05 8.02 14.47
N ARG A 35 25.29 7.59 15.49
CA ARG A 35 23.92 8.06 15.71
C ARG A 35 23.97 9.48 16.28
N ILE A 36 23.65 10.46 15.46
CA ILE A 36 23.24 11.79 15.92
C ILE A 36 21.96 11.60 16.76
N PRO A 37 21.86 12.10 18.01
CA PRO A 37 20.63 12.03 18.79
C PRO A 37 19.71 13.17 18.34
N GLY A 38 19.11 12.97 17.17
CA GLY A 38 18.02 13.79 16.65
C GLY A 38 16.89 12.85 16.28
N PHE A 39 15.71 13.10 16.84
CA PHE A 39 14.51 12.31 16.61
C PHE A 39 14.23 12.25 15.09
N SER A 40 14.60 11.14 14.44
CA SER A 40 14.35 10.88 13.03
C SER A 40 12.87 10.53 12.87
N VAL A 41 12.05 11.51 12.52
CA VAL A 41 10.69 11.26 12.05
C VAL A 41 10.77 11.05 10.55
N HIS A 42 10.76 9.79 10.12
CA HIS A 42 10.34 9.46 8.77
C HIS A 42 8.83 9.71 8.72
N LEU A 43 8.41 10.62 7.85
CA LEU A 43 7.00 10.83 7.56
C LEU A 43 6.71 10.01 6.33
N ASP A 44 6.09 8.86 6.56
CA ASP A 44 5.50 8.05 5.51
C ASP A 44 4.52 8.92 4.72
N ASN A 45 4.46 8.75 3.40
CA ASN A 45 3.37 9.28 2.59
C ASN A 45 2.06 8.69 3.14
N PHE A 46 1.34 9.45 3.96
CA PHE A 46 0.02 9.03 4.45
C PHE A 46 -0.97 8.97 3.28
N GLU A 47 -1.79 7.93 3.24
CA GLU A 47 -2.85 7.76 2.24
C GLU A 47 -4.11 8.58 2.59
N GLY A 48 -3.92 9.78 3.16
CA GLY A 48 -4.99 10.71 3.53
C GLY A 48 -5.07 11.09 5.02
N PRO A 49 -6.04 11.94 5.39
CA PRO A 49 -6.11 12.55 6.72
C PRO A 49 -6.44 11.55 7.83
N PHE A 50 -7.24 10.51 7.54
CA PHE A 50 -7.58 9.49 8.53
C PHE A 50 -6.38 8.61 8.89
N ASP A 51 -5.45 8.38 7.95
CA ASP A 51 -4.26 7.59 8.24
C ASP A 51 -3.28 8.33 9.16
N LEU A 52 -3.09 9.63 8.89
CA LEU A 52 -2.34 10.50 9.78
C LEU A 52 -2.97 10.51 11.18
N LEU A 53 -4.30 10.66 11.29
CA LEU A 53 -4.98 10.62 12.58
C LEU A 53 -4.78 9.29 13.31
N LEU A 54 -4.89 8.16 12.61
CA LEU A 54 -4.62 6.85 13.20
C LEU A 54 -3.18 6.73 13.69
N ALA A 55 -2.20 7.22 12.93
CA ALA A 55 -0.79 7.20 13.31
C ALA A 55 -0.52 8.06 14.56
N LEU A 56 -1.11 9.26 14.64
CA LEU A 56 -1.03 10.14 15.80
C LEU A 56 -1.69 9.49 17.03
N ILE A 57 -2.89 8.95 16.89
CA ILE A 57 -3.60 8.23 17.96
C ILE A 57 -2.79 7.01 18.44
N ALA A 58 -2.20 6.25 17.52
CA ALA A 58 -1.37 5.09 17.86
C ALA A 58 -0.11 5.47 18.64
N ARG A 59 0.52 6.62 18.31
CA ARG A 59 1.73 7.12 19.00
C ARG A 59 1.47 7.48 20.46
N HIS A 60 0.28 8.03 20.76
CA HIS A 60 -0.07 8.45 22.11
C HIS A 60 -0.49 7.32 23.05
N LYS A 61 -0.43 6.05 22.60
CA LYS A 61 -0.59 4.83 23.43
C LYS A 61 -1.45 5.03 24.69
N MET A 62 -2.73 5.37 24.55
CA MET A 62 -3.81 4.94 25.46
C MET A 62 -5.07 5.78 25.26
N ASP A 63 -6.17 5.05 25.43
CA ASP A 63 -7.51 5.51 25.74
C ASP A 63 -8.10 6.53 24.77
N VAL A 64 -9.01 6.01 23.93
CA VAL A 64 -10.02 6.76 23.17
C VAL A 64 -10.95 7.47 24.17
N THR A 65 -10.39 8.37 24.96
CA THR A 65 -11.02 9.19 25.98
C THR A 65 -10.70 10.64 25.70
N GLU A 66 -11.50 11.50 26.29
CA GLU A 66 -11.76 12.84 25.81
C GLU A 66 -10.54 13.79 25.90
N VAL A 67 -9.52 13.43 26.68
CA VAL A 67 -8.25 14.18 26.83
C VAL A 67 -7.31 13.97 25.63
N ALA A 68 -7.46 12.86 24.89
CA ALA A 68 -6.61 12.54 23.74
C ALA A 68 -6.92 13.40 22.50
N LEU A 69 -8.17 13.84 22.31
CA LEU A 69 -8.58 14.53 21.09
C LEU A 69 -7.92 15.91 20.94
N SER A 70 -7.83 16.70 22.01
CA SER A 70 -7.19 18.02 21.95
C SER A 70 -5.72 17.94 21.59
N VAL A 71 -4.99 16.96 22.14
CA VAL A 71 -3.56 16.74 21.87
C VAL A 71 -3.37 16.29 20.43
N VAL A 72 -4.19 15.35 19.97
CA VAL A 72 -4.15 14.87 18.57
C VAL A 72 -4.50 16.00 17.59
N THR A 73 -5.47 16.86 17.90
CA THR A 73 -5.81 18.03 17.08
C THR A 73 -4.62 18.99 16.95
N ASP A 74 -3.91 19.26 18.05
CA ASP A 74 -2.73 20.15 18.00
C ASP A 74 -1.61 19.57 17.14
N GLU A 75 -1.33 18.28 17.27
CA GLU A 75 -0.32 17.60 16.46
C GLU A 75 -0.73 17.51 14.99
N TYR A 76 -2.01 17.25 14.71
CA TYR A 76 -2.54 17.22 13.36
C TYR A 76 -2.38 18.59 12.66
N ILE A 77 -2.72 19.69 13.34
CA ILE A 77 -2.55 21.04 12.80
C ILE A 77 -1.07 21.38 12.64
N ALA A 78 -0.22 21.02 13.61
CA ALA A 78 1.22 21.23 13.51
C ALA A 78 1.80 20.49 12.30
N HIS A 79 1.31 19.28 12.03
CA HIS A 79 1.73 18.49 10.89
C HIS A 79 1.33 19.13 9.55
N ILE A 80 0.08 19.59 9.43
CA ILE A 80 -0.38 20.30 8.22
C ILE A 80 0.46 21.56 7.97
N LYS A 81 0.70 22.37 9.01
CA LYS A 81 1.51 23.59 8.91
C LYS A 81 2.96 23.31 8.53
N ALA A 82 3.55 22.23 9.03
CA ALA A 82 4.91 21.83 8.67
C ALA A 82 5.04 21.43 7.18
N MET A 83 3.93 21.08 6.53
CA MET A 83 3.89 20.69 5.13
C MET A 83 3.42 21.82 4.19
N GLU A 84 3.05 23.01 4.68
CA GLU A 84 2.64 24.17 3.87
C GLU A 84 3.76 24.56 2.89
N GLY A 85 3.64 24.09 1.64
CA GLY A 85 4.61 24.36 0.58
C GLY A 85 4.70 23.29 -0.52
N GLY A 86 4.12 22.10 -0.31
CA GLY A 86 4.23 20.97 -1.27
C GLY A 86 2.94 20.23 -1.62
N TRP A 87 1.76 20.74 -1.24
CA TRP A 87 0.50 20.02 -1.39
C TRP A 87 -0.06 20.11 -2.81
N LYS A 88 -0.66 19.01 -3.29
CA LYS A 88 -1.66 19.10 -4.37
C LYS A 88 -2.95 19.67 -3.79
N LEU A 89 -3.67 20.46 -4.58
CA LEU A 89 -4.90 21.15 -4.14
C LEU A 89 -5.97 20.17 -3.64
N ASP A 90 -6.09 19.01 -4.28
CA ASP A 90 -7.08 17.98 -3.90
C ASP A 90 -6.76 17.36 -2.53
N GLU A 91 -5.49 17.00 -2.32
CA GLU A 91 -4.98 16.51 -1.04
C GLU A 91 -5.19 17.57 0.06
N ALA A 92 -4.99 18.85 -0.23
CA ALA A 92 -5.20 19.93 0.72
C ALA A 92 -6.66 20.05 1.18
N THR A 93 -7.60 19.85 0.26
CA THR A 93 -9.03 20.01 0.55
C THR A 93 -9.51 18.99 1.59
N GLU A 94 -9.09 17.72 1.46
CA GLU A 94 -9.49 16.65 2.39
C GLU A 94 -8.98 16.90 3.82
N PHE A 95 -7.71 17.30 3.95
CA PHE A 95 -7.13 17.57 5.27
C PHE A 95 -7.70 18.83 5.91
N LEU A 96 -8.04 19.86 5.13
CA LEU A 96 -8.65 21.09 5.62
C LEU A 96 -10.04 20.85 6.21
N VAL A 97 -10.87 20.01 5.57
CA VAL A 97 -12.20 19.66 6.11
C VAL A 97 -12.07 18.99 7.47
N VAL A 98 -11.16 18.02 7.59
CA VAL A 98 -10.91 17.32 8.86
C VAL A 98 -10.30 18.27 9.90
N ALA A 99 -9.39 19.16 9.50
CA ALA A 99 -8.80 20.16 10.39
C ALA A 99 -9.87 21.10 10.97
N ALA A 100 -10.79 21.58 10.13
CA ALA A 100 -11.89 22.44 10.55
C ALA A 100 -12.78 21.72 11.58
N THR A 101 -13.20 20.48 11.27
CA THR A 101 -14.01 19.69 12.22
C THR A 101 -13.29 19.46 13.55
N LEU A 102 -11.99 19.16 13.54
CA LEU A 102 -11.22 18.96 14.77
C LEU A 102 -11.06 20.25 15.60
N LEU A 103 -10.93 21.40 14.93
CA LEU A 103 -10.88 22.71 15.57
C LEU A 103 -12.22 23.08 16.20
N ASP A 104 -13.33 22.86 15.49
CA ASP A 104 -14.68 23.12 16.00
C ASP A 104 -14.96 22.28 17.26
N LEU A 105 -14.63 20.99 17.21
CA LEU A 105 -14.75 20.08 18.36
C LEU A 105 -13.86 20.51 19.53
N LYS A 106 -12.66 21.03 19.26
CA LYS A 106 -11.76 21.52 20.31
C LYS A 106 -12.26 22.83 20.92
N ALA A 107 -12.78 23.76 20.11
CA ALA A 107 -13.28 25.05 20.55
C ALA A 107 -14.51 24.89 21.45
N ALA A 108 -15.50 24.10 21.02
CA ALA A 108 -16.70 23.80 21.79
C ALA A 108 -16.38 23.24 23.19
N ARG A 109 -15.32 22.42 23.27
CA ARG A 109 -14.91 21.77 24.51
C ARG A 109 -14.12 22.67 25.48
N LEU A 110 -13.41 23.67 24.96
CA LEU A 110 -12.62 24.60 25.77
C LEU A 110 -13.43 25.79 26.28
N LEU A 111 -14.59 26.07 25.68
CA LEU A 111 -15.53 27.03 26.24
C LEU A 111 -16.17 26.42 27.50
N PRO A 112 -16.26 27.17 28.61
CA PRO A 112 -16.96 26.72 29.80
C PRO A 112 -18.42 26.45 29.45
N SER A 113 -18.76 25.17 29.37
CA SER A 113 -20.12 24.71 29.10
C SER A 113 -20.99 25.15 30.28
N GLY A 114 -21.97 26.01 30.01
CA GLY A 114 -23.23 25.91 30.72
C GLY A 114 -23.83 24.52 30.46
N GLU A 115 -24.87 24.14 31.20
CA GLU A 115 -25.57 22.87 30.97
C GLU A 115 -25.83 22.64 29.47
N ILE A 116 -25.69 21.39 29.00
CA ILE A 116 -25.96 20.99 27.61
C ILE A 116 -27.46 21.21 27.37
N ASP A 117 -27.84 22.42 26.98
CA ASP A 117 -29.24 22.83 26.82
C ASP A 117 -29.59 23.14 25.35
N ASP A 118 -28.60 23.27 24.46
CA ASP A 118 -28.77 23.71 23.09
C ASP A 118 -28.57 22.59 22.05
N GLU A 119 -29.35 22.65 20.94
CA GLU A 119 -29.29 21.71 19.81
C GLU A 119 -27.89 21.65 19.14
N GLU A 120 -27.16 22.75 19.18
CA GLU A 120 -25.84 22.88 18.56
C GLU A 120 -24.78 22.02 19.28
N ASP A 121 -24.85 21.93 20.61
CA ASP A 121 -23.97 21.07 21.41
C ASP A 121 -24.23 19.58 21.16
N LEU A 122 -25.51 19.21 20.96
CA LEU A 122 -25.89 17.84 20.59
C LEU A 122 -25.33 17.47 19.21
N ALA A 123 -25.46 18.36 18.22
CA ALA A 123 -24.93 18.14 16.88
C ALA A 123 -23.40 17.98 16.87
N LEU A 124 -22.69 18.72 17.72
CA LEU A 124 -21.23 18.60 17.87
C LEU A 124 -20.82 17.26 18.49
N LEU A 125 -21.58 16.75 19.47
CA LEU A 125 -21.36 15.41 20.03
C LEU A 125 -21.61 14.31 18.98
N GLU A 126 -22.65 14.43 18.16
CA GLU A 126 -22.91 13.51 17.06
C GLU A 126 -21.81 13.55 15.99
N ALA A 127 -21.32 14.75 15.65
CA ALA A 127 -20.22 14.92 14.70
C ALA A 127 -18.92 14.25 15.19
N ARG A 128 -18.63 14.36 16.49
CA ARG A 128 -17.52 13.65 17.15
C ARG A 128 -17.66 12.14 17.00
N ASP A 129 -18.83 11.61 17.33
CA ASP A 129 -19.07 10.16 17.30
C ASP A 129 -19.03 9.61 15.87
N LEU A 130 -19.53 10.37 14.89
CA LEU A 130 -19.41 10.06 13.48
C LEU A 130 -17.93 10.04 13.01
N LEU A 131 -17.11 11.00 13.45
CA LEU A 131 -15.69 11.02 13.14
C LEU A 131 -14.99 9.77 13.69
N PHE A 132 -15.27 9.39 14.94
CA PHE A 132 -14.72 8.18 15.53
C PHE A 132 -15.18 6.91 14.80
N ALA A 133 -16.46 6.83 14.41
CA ALA A 133 -16.97 5.71 13.64
C ALA A 133 -16.23 5.56 12.30
N ARG A 134 -15.99 6.67 11.59
CA ARG A 134 -15.23 6.67 10.32
C ARG A 134 -13.77 6.27 10.52
N LEU A 135 -13.11 6.73 11.59
CA LEU A 135 -11.75 6.31 11.93
C LEU A 135 -11.66 4.81 12.19
N LEU A 136 -12.61 4.25 12.94
CA LEU A 136 -12.66 2.81 13.21
C LEU A 136 -12.93 2.01 11.94
N GLN A 137 -13.81 2.50 11.07
CA GLN A 137 -14.10 1.89 9.77
C GLN A 137 -12.86 1.89 8.87
N TYR A 138 -12.16 3.02 8.76
CA TYR A 138 -10.92 3.11 7.98
C TYR A 138 -9.85 2.16 8.52
N LYS A 139 -9.67 2.09 9.85
CA LYS A 139 -8.77 1.13 10.49
C LYS A 139 -9.10 -0.32 10.11
N ALA A 140 -10.38 -0.70 10.19
CA ALA A 140 -10.81 -2.06 9.84
C ALA A 140 -10.52 -2.38 8.36
N TYR A 141 -10.77 -1.45 7.45
CA TYR A 141 -10.43 -1.65 6.04
C TYR A 141 -8.93 -1.73 5.80
N LYS A 142 -8.12 -0.92 6.49
CA LYS A 142 -6.66 -0.97 6.40
C LYS A 142 -6.12 -2.33 6.84
N GLU A 143 -6.68 -2.91 7.90
CA GLU A 143 -6.33 -4.26 8.38
C GLU A 143 -6.72 -5.37 7.39
N ILE A 144 -7.91 -5.28 6.79
CA ILE A 144 -8.36 -6.24 5.77
C ILE A 144 -7.52 -6.11 4.49
N ALA A 145 -7.21 -4.89 4.06
CA ALA A 145 -6.35 -4.64 2.91
C ALA A 145 -4.97 -5.27 3.09
N ALA A 146 -4.36 -5.14 4.28
CA ALA A 146 -3.11 -5.81 4.62
C ALA A 146 -3.23 -7.35 4.56
N THR A 147 -4.37 -7.90 4.97
CA THR A 147 -4.65 -9.34 4.87
C THR A 147 -4.72 -9.80 3.42
N PHE A 148 -5.44 -9.06 2.57
CA PHE A 148 -5.52 -9.35 1.13
C PHE A 148 -4.16 -9.24 0.45
N GLN A 149 -3.37 -8.24 0.82
CA GLN A 149 -2.00 -8.08 0.32
C GLN A 149 -1.17 -9.35 0.61
N GLY A 150 -1.24 -9.87 1.83
CA GLY A 150 -0.57 -11.13 2.19
C GLY A 150 -1.08 -12.34 1.40
N TRP A 151 -2.38 -12.42 1.09
CA TRP A 151 -2.91 -13.48 0.24
C TRP A 151 -2.43 -13.38 -1.21
N ILE A 152 -2.40 -12.17 -1.76
CA ILE A 152 -1.89 -11.90 -3.11
C ILE A 152 -0.43 -12.31 -3.21
N GLU A 153 0.41 -11.90 -2.25
CA GLU A 153 1.82 -12.27 -2.20
C GLU A 153 2.04 -13.77 -2.10
N ALA A 154 1.23 -14.49 -1.32
CA ALA A 154 1.29 -15.94 -1.24
C ALA A 154 0.89 -16.63 -2.57
N GLU A 155 -0.10 -16.09 -3.27
CA GLU A 155 -0.60 -16.65 -4.53
C GLU A 155 0.32 -16.34 -5.73
N GLN A 156 1.19 -15.31 -5.64
CA GLN A 156 2.17 -14.99 -6.68
C GLN A 156 3.09 -16.17 -7.05
N TYR A 157 3.30 -17.10 -6.11
CA TYR A 157 4.12 -18.31 -6.34
C TYR A 157 3.34 -19.50 -6.89
N ARG A 158 2.02 -19.36 -7.11
CA ARG A 158 1.16 -20.39 -7.68
C ARG A 158 0.88 -20.05 -9.14
N HIS A 159 1.26 -20.97 -10.01
CA HIS A 159 1.03 -20.83 -11.43
C HIS A 159 0.07 -21.91 -11.92
N PRO A 160 -0.98 -21.55 -12.69
CA PRO A 160 -1.85 -22.55 -13.28
C PRO A 160 -1.05 -23.39 -14.25
N ARG A 161 -1.26 -24.70 -14.21
CA ARG A 161 -0.68 -25.61 -15.19
C ARG A 161 -1.51 -25.55 -16.47
N LEU A 162 -1.07 -24.75 -17.44
CA LEU A 162 -1.67 -24.69 -18.77
C LEU A 162 -1.17 -25.87 -19.62
N VAL A 163 -1.85 -27.02 -19.53
CA VAL A 163 -1.62 -28.15 -20.44
C VAL A 163 -2.81 -28.29 -21.36
N ALA A 164 -2.54 -28.64 -22.63
CA ALA A 164 -3.55 -29.19 -23.50
C ALA A 164 -4.20 -30.43 -22.87
N LEU A 165 -5.46 -30.70 -23.20
CA LEU A 165 -6.09 -31.98 -22.87
C LEU A 165 -5.24 -33.13 -23.42
N ASP A 166 -5.24 -34.27 -22.72
CA ASP A 166 -4.74 -35.53 -23.26
C ASP A 166 -5.33 -35.77 -24.66
N PRO A 167 -4.53 -36.14 -25.68
CA PRO A 167 -5.03 -36.45 -27.02
C PRO A 167 -6.26 -37.36 -27.05
N GLN A 168 -6.38 -38.31 -26.11
CA GLN A 168 -7.54 -39.19 -26.01
C GLN A 168 -8.82 -38.43 -25.62
N LEU A 169 -8.71 -37.47 -24.70
CA LEU A 169 -9.81 -36.61 -24.25
C LEU A 169 -10.12 -35.50 -25.27
N ALA A 170 -9.09 -34.96 -25.93
CA ALA A 170 -9.25 -33.99 -27.01
C ALA A 170 -9.97 -34.59 -28.23
N ALA A 171 -9.92 -35.91 -28.42
CA ALA A 171 -10.69 -36.60 -29.46
C ALA A 171 -12.18 -36.82 -29.08
N LEU A 172 -12.53 -36.72 -27.79
CA LEU A 172 -13.88 -36.91 -27.26
C LEU A 172 -14.70 -35.61 -27.23
N LEU A 173 -14.34 -34.61 -28.06
CA LEU A 173 -15.01 -33.31 -28.08
C LEU A 173 -16.54 -33.50 -28.14
N PRO A 174 -17.27 -33.05 -27.10
CA PRO A 174 -18.72 -33.13 -27.13
C PRO A 174 -19.23 -32.27 -28.27
N GLU A 175 -20.44 -32.59 -28.75
CA GLU A 175 -21.09 -31.79 -29.77
C GLU A 175 -21.18 -30.34 -29.29
N VAL A 176 -20.55 -29.43 -30.04
CA VAL A 176 -20.51 -28.02 -29.68
C VAL A 176 -21.88 -27.42 -29.98
N LEU A 177 -22.78 -27.53 -29.01
CA LEU A 177 -24.07 -26.87 -29.04
C LEU A 177 -23.88 -25.41 -28.65
N ILE A 178 -23.49 -24.58 -29.63
CA ILE A 178 -23.54 -23.13 -29.46
C ILE A 178 -25.01 -22.72 -29.43
N GLY A 179 -25.62 -22.77 -28.25
CA GLY A 179 -27.02 -22.38 -28.00
C GLY A 179 -27.26 -20.87 -28.08
N VAL A 180 -26.47 -20.18 -28.91
CA VAL A 180 -26.36 -18.71 -28.97
C VAL A 180 -26.31 -18.29 -30.43
N GLY A 181 -27.36 -17.59 -30.89
CA GLY A 181 -27.38 -16.96 -32.21
C GLY A 181 -26.51 -15.69 -32.27
N VAL A 182 -26.36 -15.12 -33.47
CA VAL A 182 -25.51 -13.94 -33.73
C VAL A 182 -25.91 -12.75 -32.87
N GLU A 183 -27.21 -12.53 -32.67
CA GLU A 183 -27.75 -11.43 -31.87
C GLU A 183 -27.42 -11.59 -30.39
N ARG A 184 -27.50 -12.82 -29.87
CA ARG A 184 -27.19 -13.09 -28.46
C ARG A 184 -25.68 -13.07 -28.22
N PHE A 185 -24.90 -13.50 -29.21
CA PHE A 185 -23.45 -13.41 -29.19
C PHE A 185 -22.97 -11.95 -29.19
N SER A 186 -23.56 -11.10 -30.04
CA SER A 186 -23.21 -9.67 -30.10
C SER A 186 -23.54 -8.94 -28.79
N MET A 187 -24.67 -9.26 -28.14
CA MET A 187 -25.00 -8.73 -26.81
C MET A 187 -24.00 -9.15 -25.72
N ILE A 188 -23.58 -10.43 -25.71
CA ILE A 188 -22.60 -10.93 -24.74
C ILE A 188 -21.24 -10.26 -24.96
N ALA A 189 -20.80 -10.16 -26.21
CA ALA A 189 -19.55 -9.51 -26.57
C ALA A 189 -19.54 -8.01 -26.19
N ALA A 190 -20.64 -7.30 -26.47
CA ALA A 190 -20.79 -5.90 -26.06
C ALA A 190 -20.68 -5.75 -24.53
N ARG A 191 -21.31 -6.65 -23.75
CA ARG A 191 -21.22 -6.63 -22.28
C ARG A 191 -19.81 -6.92 -21.75
N ALA A 192 -19.07 -7.84 -22.37
CA ALA A 192 -17.73 -8.21 -21.92
C ALA A 192 -16.65 -7.19 -22.30
N LEU A 193 -16.88 -6.39 -23.35
CA LEU A 193 -15.95 -5.39 -23.88
C LEU A 193 -16.30 -3.95 -23.46
N THR A 194 -17.35 -3.75 -22.66
CA THR A 194 -17.61 -2.44 -22.05
C THR A 194 -16.63 -2.24 -20.88
N PRO A 195 -15.89 -1.13 -20.81
CA PRO A 195 -14.95 -0.84 -19.75
C PRO A 195 -15.61 -0.68 -18.37
#